data_AF-A0A0K1QC67-F1
#
_entry.id   AF-A0A0K1QC67-F1
#
_cell.length_a   1.000
_cell.length_b   1.000
_cell.length_c   1.000
_cell.angle_alpha   90.00
_cell.angle_beta   90.00
_cell.angle_gamma   90.00
#
_symmetry.space_group_name_H-M   'P 1'
#
loop_
_entity.id
_entity.type
_entity.pdbx_description
1 polymer ?
#
loop_
_entity_poly.entity_id
_entity_poly.type
_entity_poly.pdbx_seq_one_letter_code
_entity_poly.pdbx_strand_id
1 'polypeptide(L)'
;MSQTSQADLEHELDDAGERIAHALAELRQTASPEIASKVEHLVSDIVGLYGEALARVVSALAGETTEAARSTLVRDPLVGALLVLHDLHPDDLEARIQRALDGVRPYLGSHGGAISLLGVDEGATVRLRFEGSCDGCSSSAETATDLVERAITEAAPEIVQVVFEGLADKAPTHAPPPDKLVQIGRPRDAGTNGKAARKDTLP
;
A
#
# COMPACT_ATOMS: atom_id res chain seq x y z
N MET A 1 -14.55 14.92 -18.91
CA MET A 1 -14.10 16.09 -18.13
C MET A 1 -13.73 15.71 -16.68
N SER A 2 -13.35 14.44 -16.40
CA SER A 2 -13.13 13.98 -15.00
C SER A 2 -11.68 13.63 -14.66
N GLN A 3 -10.76 13.62 -15.63
CA GLN A 3 -9.35 13.26 -15.36
C GLN A 3 -8.54 14.40 -14.71
N THR A 4 -8.87 15.66 -15.02
CA THR A 4 -8.17 16.83 -14.44
C THR A 4 -8.44 16.98 -12.94
N SER A 5 -9.61 16.58 -12.43
CA SER A 5 -9.93 16.70 -11.00
C SER A 5 -9.29 15.62 -10.12
N GLN A 6 -8.92 14.47 -10.69
CA GLN A 6 -8.45 13.31 -9.93
C GLN A 6 -6.94 13.41 -9.65
N ALA A 7 -6.16 13.83 -10.66
CA ALA A 7 -4.73 14.11 -10.50
C ALA A 7 -4.45 15.27 -9.54
N ASP A 8 -5.33 16.28 -9.52
CA ASP A 8 -5.23 17.41 -8.58
C ASP A 8 -5.44 16.95 -7.12
N LEU A 9 -6.42 16.07 -6.90
CA LEU A 9 -6.68 15.47 -5.57
C LEU A 9 -5.53 14.58 -5.09
N GLU A 10 -4.99 13.74 -5.97
CA GLU A 10 -3.83 12.89 -5.68
C GLU A 10 -2.61 13.74 -5.26
N HIS A 11 -2.34 14.83 -5.99
CA HIS A 11 -1.28 15.77 -5.64
C HIS A 11 -1.54 16.46 -4.28
N GLU A 12 -2.77 16.87 -4.00
CA GLU A 12 -3.13 17.49 -2.70
C GLU A 12 -2.94 16.54 -1.51
N LEU A 13 -3.20 15.24 -1.70
CA LEU A 13 -2.97 14.19 -0.70
C LEU A 13 -1.49 13.96 -0.44
N ASP A 14 -0.70 13.82 -1.50
CA ASP A 14 0.75 13.68 -1.42
C ASP A 14 1.36 14.89 -0.72
N ASP A 15 0.92 16.10 -1.10
CA ASP A 15 1.33 17.34 -0.45
C ASP A 15 0.92 17.36 1.03
N ALA A 16 -0.24 16.80 1.40
CA ALA A 16 -0.67 16.73 2.80
C ALA A 16 0.19 15.77 3.62
N GLY A 17 0.49 14.58 3.09
CA GLY A 17 1.36 13.61 3.73
C GLY A 17 2.78 14.15 3.93
N GLU A 18 3.32 14.84 2.94
CA GLU A 18 4.63 15.51 3.03
C GLU A 18 4.62 16.65 4.05
N ARG A 19 3.59 17.49 4.07
CA ARG A 19 3.45 18.54 5.09
C ARG A 19 3.41 17.97 6.50
N ILE A 20 2.66 16.88 6.71
CA ILE A 20 2.58 16.20 8.03
C ILE A 20 3.95 15.64 8.41
N ALA A 21 4.62 14.93 7.50
CA ALA A 21 5.95 14.36 7.75
C ALA A 21 6.98 15.45 8.07
N HIS A 22 6.97 16.55 7.31
CA HIS A 22 7.86 17.69 7.56
C HIS A 22 7.59 18.33 8.92
N ALA A 23 6.32 18.57 9.27
CA ALA A 23 5.95 19.15 10.55
C ALA A 23 6.38 18.26 11.73
N LEU A 24 6.22 16.94 11.62
CA LEU A 24 6.70 16.00 12.63
C LEU A 24 8.23 15.99 12.74
N ALA A 25 8.94 16.03 11.61
CA ALA A 25 10.40 16.09 11.58
C ALA A 25 10.94 17.40 12.18
N GLU A 26 10.30 18.54 11.89
CA GLU A 26 10.62 19.83 12.49
C GLU A 26 10.34 19.84 14.00
N LEU A 27 9.21 19.27 14.42
CA LEU A 27 8.87 19.15 15.84
C LEU A 27 9.92 18.33 16.60
N ARG A 28 10.40 17.21 16.04
CA ARG A 28 11.46 16.38 16.63
C ARG A 28 12.79 17.13 16.79
N GLN A 29 13.07 18.10 15.92
CA GLN A 29 14.31 18.88 15.95
C GLN A 29 14.24 20.08 16.91
N THR A 30 13.05 20.68 17.06
CA THR A 30 12.88 21.96 17.76
C THR A 30 12.32 21.81 19.17
N ALA A 31 11.51 20.78 19.43
CA ALA A 31 10.89 20.54 20.72
C ALA A 31 11.73 19.62 21.62
N SER A 32 11.44 19.61 22.92
CA SER A 32 12.01 18.59 23.81
C SER A 32 11.47 17.20 23.45
N PRO A 33 12.23 16.12 23.71
CA PRO A 33 11.79 14.75 23.41
C PRO A 33 10.44 14.40 24.05
N GLU A 34 10.15 14.95 25.23
CA GLU A 34 8.90 14.75 25.96
C GLU A 34 7.69 15.39 25.27
N ILE A 35 7.87 16.58 24.69
CA ILE A 35 6.81 17.29 23.95
C ILE A 35 6.59 16.59 22.61
N ALA A 36 7.65 16.25 21.89
CA ALA A 36 7.57 15.52 20.62
C ALA A 36 6.80 14.19 20.80
N SER A 37 7.17 13.39 21.81
CA SER A 37 6.47 12.12 22.10
C SER A 37 4.99 12.33 22.47
N LYS A 38 4.64 13.37 23.24
CA LYS A 38 3.23 13.66 23.57
C LYS A 38 2.40 14.03 22.35
N VAL A 39 2.96 14.82 21.43
CA VAL A 39 2.26 15.20 20.19
C VAL A 39 2.10 13.98 19.28
N GLU A 40 3.14 13.16 19.14
CA GLU A 40 3.06 11.91 18.37
C GLU A 40 1.98 10.96 18.92
N HIS A 41 1.93 10.79 20.25
CA HIS A 41 0.88 10.01 20.89
C HIS A 41 -0.52 10.61 20.64
N LEU A 42 -0.68 11.93 20.76
CA LEU A 42 -1.96 12.59 20.48
C LEU A 42 -2.41 12.37 19.03
N VAL A 43 -1.51 12.49 18.06
CA VAL A 43 -1.80 12.22 16.65
C VAL A 43 -2.20 10.75 16.48
N SER A 44 -1.47 9.84 17.12
CA SER A 44 -1.78 8.40 17.10
C SER A 44 -3.18 8.11 17.66
N ASP A 45 -3.56 8.73 18.78
CA ASP A 45 -4.89 8.57 19.39
C ASP A 45 -6.01 9.09 18.48
N ILE A 46 -5.80 10.24 17.82
CA ILE A 46 -6.78 10.82 16.87
C ILE A 46 -6.95 9.92 15.66
N VAL A 47 -5.85 9.46 15.06
CA VAL A 47 -5.88 8.56 13.90
C VAL A 47 -6.52 7.23 14.29
N GLY A 48 -6.22 6.69 15.46
CA GLY A 48 -6.85 5.48 15.99
C GLY A 48 -8.36 5.62 16.19
N LEU A 49 -8.81 6.76 16.72
CA LEU A 49 -10.25 7.05 16.88
C LEU A 49 -10.98 7.07 15.54
N TYR A 50 -10.41 7.74 14.54
CA TYR A 50 -10.99 7.79 13.20
C TYR A 50 -10.97 6.42 12.51
N GLY A 51 -9.91 5.64 12.68
CA GLY A 51 -9.83 4.27 12.16
C GLY A 51 -10.94 3.38 12.72
N GLU A 52 -11.19 3.45 14.02
CA GLU A 52 -12.28 2.69 14.65
C GLU A 52 -13.67 3.16 14.17
N ALA A 53 -13.87 4.46 13.96
CA ALA A 53 -15.10 4.98 13.39
C ALA A 53 -15.29 4.48 11.94
N LEU A 54 -14.24 4.52 11.13
CA LEU A 54 -14.24 4.04 9.76
C LEU A 54 -14.52 2.53 9.68
N ALA A 55 -13.93 1.73 10.57
CA ALA A 55 -14.18 0.30 10.65
C ALA A 55 -15.67 -0.01 10.85
N ARG A 56 -16.34 0.74 11.73
CA ARG A 56 -17.79 0.61 11.95
C ARG A 56 -18.61 1.03 10.73
N VAL A 57 -18.23 2.11 10.04
CA VAL A 57 -18.87 2.54 8.80
C VAL A 57 -18.76 1.46 7.73
N VAL A 58 -17.54 0.94 7.49
CA VAL A 58 -17.30 -0.13 6.52
C VAL A 58 -18.11 -1.38 6.88
N SER A 59 -18.13 -1.77 8.16
CA SER A 59 -18.91 -2.92 8.61
C SER A 59 -20.42 -2.74 8.42
N ALA A 60 -20.95 -1.53 8.62
CA ALA A 60 -22.37 -1.24 8.38
C ALA A 60 -22.71 -1.31 6.89
N LEU A 61 -21.83 -0.82 6.03
CA LEU A 61 -22.03 -0.81 4.57
C LEU A 61 -21.92 -2.20 3.94
N ALA A 62 -21.17 -3.13 4.55
CA ALA A 62 -20.96 -4.48 4.01
C ALA A 62 -22.26 -5.29 3.80
N GLY A 63 -23.33 -4.99 4.54
CA GLY A 63 -24.63 -5.66 4.39
C GLY A 63 -25.63 -4.96 3.47
N GLU A 64 -25.40 -3.68 3.15
CA GLU A 64 -26.38 -2.83 2.46
C GLU A 64 -25.91 -2.38 1.06
N THR A 65 -24.60 -2.49 0.78
CA THR A 65 -23.99 -1.97 -0.45
C THR A 65 -23.84 -3.04 -1.50
N THR A 66 -24.12 -2.71 -2.77
CA THR A 66 -23.85 -3.62 -3.89
C THR A 66 -22.35 -3.74 -4.15
N GLU A 67 -21.93 -4.88 -4.72
CA GLU A 67 -20.53 -5.10 -5.15
C GLU A 67 -20.00 -4.00 -6.08
N ALA A 68 -20.86 -3.45 -6.94
CA ALA A 68 -20.50 -2.35 -7.83
C ALA A 68 -20.15 -1.08 -7.05
N ALA A 69 -20.97 -0.70 -6.07
CA ALA A 69 -20.73 0.47 -5.24
C ALA A 69 -19.51 0.28 -4.33
N ARG A 70 -19.29 -0.93 -3.81
CA ARG A 70 -18.08 -1.29 -3.06
C ARG A 70 -16.83 -1.14 -3.93
N SER A 71 -16.87 -1.65 -5.16
CA SER A 71 -15.77 -1.47 -6.10
C SER A 71 -15.52 -0.01 -6.46
N THR A 72 -16.54 0.85 -6.51
CA THR A 72 -16.34 2.29 -6.75
C THR A 72 -15.60 2.95 -5.60
N LEU A 73 -15.98 2.67 -4.35
CA LEU A 73 -15.31 3.22 -3.16
C LEU A 73 -13.84 2.78 -3.07
N VAL A 74 -13.58 1.49 -3.31
CA VAL A 74 -12.21 0.95 -3.27
C VAL A 74 -11.32 1.52 -4.37
N ARG A 75 -11.89 1.88 -5.52
CA ARG A 75 -11.15 2.49 -6.65
C ARG A 75 -10.93 3.98 -6.47
N ASP A 76 -11.56 4.62 -5.50
CA ASP A 76 -11.25 6.00 -5.16
C ASP A 76 -9.89 6.04 -4.46
N PRO A 77 -8.90 6.81 -4.96
CA PRO A 77 -7.54 6.81 -4.42
C PRO A 77 -7.46 7.18 -2.94
N LEU A 78 -8.24 8.18 -2.50
CA LEU A 78 -8.25 8.64 -1.11
C LEU A 78 -8.91 7.62 -0.19
N VAL A 79 -10.07 7.11 -0.59
CA VAL A 79 -10.79 6.10 0.20
C VAL A 79 -9.98 4.81 0.26
N GLY A 80 -9.41 4.36 -0.85
CA GLY A 80 -8.52 3.20 -0.92
C GLY A 80 -7.33 3.34 0.03
N ALA A 81 -6.59 4.45 -0.05
CA ALA A 81 -5.46 4.72 0.84
C ALA A 81 -5.85 4.74 2.32
N LEU A 82 -6.99 5.36 2.66
CA LEU A 82 -7.49 5.41 4.03
C LEU A 82 -7.87 4.01 4.56
N LEU A 83 -8.51 3.18 3.72
CA LEU A 83 -8.84 1.81 4.08
C LEU A 83 -7.58 0.97 4.30
N VAL A 84 -6.55 1.15 3.48
CA VAL A 84 -5.26 0.46 3.65
C VAL A 84 -4.57 0.90 4.94
N LEU A 85 -4.50 2.20 5.21
CA LEU A 85 -3.89 2.76 6.42
C LEU A 85 -4.48 2.18 7.71
N HIS A 86 -5.77 1.82 7.67
CA HIS A 86 -6.50 1.27 8.81
C HIS A 86 -6.71 -0.25 8.77
N ASP A 87 -6.08 -0.98 7.82
CA ASP A 87 -6.25 -2.43 7.64
C ASP A 87 -7.72 -2.85 7.40
N LEU A 88 -8.46 -2.01 6.69
CA LEU A 88 -9.89 -2.18 6.35
C LEU A 88 -10.12 -2.44 4.86
N HIS A 89 -9.06 -2.54 4.07
CA HIS A 89 -9.18 -2.78 2.64
C HIS A 89 -9.75 -4.20 2.40
N PRO A 90 -10.79 -4.36 1.56
CA PRO A 90 -11.46 -5.65 1.40
C PRO A 90 -10.62 -6.71 0.69
N ASP A 91 -9.63 -6.27 -0.08
CA ASP A 91 -8.66 -7.13 -0.73
C ASP A 91 -7.33 -7.11 0.00
N ASP A 92 -6.70 -8.28 0.10
CA ASP A 92 -5.35 -8.40 0.63
C ASP A 92 -4.31 -7.69 -0.27
N LEU A 93 -3.09 -7.59 0.26
CA LEU A 93 -1.97 -6.92 -0.40
C LEU A 93 -1.65 -7.56 -1.76
N GLU A 94 -1.62 -8.89 -1.84
CA GLU A 94 -1.26 -9.61 -3.07
C GLU A 94 -2.31 -9.38 -4.17
N ALA A 95 -3.60 -9.44 -3.83
CA ALA A 95 -4.69 -9.15 -4.75
C ALA A 95 -4.65 -7.70 -5.25
N ARG A 96 -4.31 -6.73 -4.39
CA ARG A 96 -4.12 -5.33 -4.79
C ARG A 96 -2.97 -5.16 -5.78
N ILE A 97 -1.80 -5.75 -5.47
CA ILE A 97 -0.64 -5.75 -6.36
C ILE A 97 -0.98 -6.41 -7.69
N GLN A 98 -1.64 -7.57 -7.67
CA GLN A 98 -1.98 -8.30 -8.87
C GLN A 98 -2.92 -7.49 -9.78
N ARG A 99 -3.88 -6.76 -9.21
CA ARG A 99 -4.74 -5.84 -9.98
C ARG A 99 -3.97 -4.68 -10.58
N ALA A 100 -3.02 -4.11 -9.85
CA ALA A 100 -2.16 -3.05 -10.39
C ALA A 100 -1.37 -3.57 -11.60
N LEU A 101 -0.79 -4.77 -11.47
CA LEU A 101 -0.07 -5.45 -12.55
C LEU A 101 -1.00 -5.73 -13.75
N ASP A 102 -2.23 -6.16 -13.52
CA ASP A 102 -3.21 -6.39 -14.57
C ASP A 102 -3.57 -5.10 -15.34
N GLY A 103 -3.52 -3.95 -14.68
CA GLY A 103 -3.71 -2.64 -15.31
C GLY A 103 -2.59 -2.24 -16.28
N VAL A 104 -1.33 -2.61 -15.96
CA VAL A 104 -0.15 -2.25 -16.78
C VAL A 104 0.20 -3.29 -17.84
N ARG A 105 -0.24 -4.54 -17.68
CA ARG A 105 0.00 -5.65 -18.64
C ARG A 105 -0.36 -5.34 -20.10
N PRO A 106 -1.49 -4.67 -20.43
CA PRO A 106 -1.80 -4.31 -21.81
C PRO A 106 -0.74 -3.40 -22.45
N TYR A 107 -0.20 -2.46 -21.68
CA TYR A 107 0.87 -1.56 -22.14
C TYR A 107 2.16 -2.35 -22.37
N LEU A 108 2.59 -3.17 -21.40
CA LEU A 108 3.79 -4.00 -21.52
C LEU A 108 3.70 -4.99 -22.69
N GLY A 109 2.54 -5.62 -22.88
CA GLY A 109 2.29 -6.57 -23.97
C GLY A 109 2.38 -5.92 -25.34
N SER A 110 1.96 -4.65 -25.48
CA SER A 110 2.10 -3.89 -26.74
C SER A 110 3.56 -3.66 -27.16
N HIS A 111 4.48 -3.70 -26.19
CA HIS A 111 5.92 -3.61 -26.38
C HIS A 111 6.63 -4.97 -26.36
N GLY A 112 5.87 -6.08 -26.40
CA GLY A 112 6.42 -7.44 -26.44
C GLY A 112 7.06 -7.90 -25.13
N GLY A 113 6.62 -7.32 -24.01
CA GLY A 113 7.02 -7.70 -22.65
C GLY A 113 5.85 -8.22 -21.83
N ALA A 114 6.16 -8.91 -20.74
CA ALA A 114 5.22 -9.31 -19.69
C ALA A 114 5.86 -9.10 -18.31
N ILE A 115 5.04 -9.19 -17.27
CA ILE A 115 5.50 -9.05 -15.88
C ILE A 115 4.82 -10.07 -14.99
N SER A 116 5.64 -10.68 -14.13
CA SER A 116 5.24 -11.72 -13.19
C SER A 116 5.62 -11.30 -11.77
N LEU A 117 4.68 -11.46 -10.84
CA LEU A 117 4.90 -11.30 -9.41
C LEU A 117 5.63 -12.54 -8.87
N LEU A 118 6.77 -12.33 -8.23
CA LEU A 118 7.54 -13.41 -7.60
C LEU A 118 7.20 -13.59 -6.12
N GLY A 119 6.81 -12.50 -5.46
CA GLY A 119 6.39 -12.51 -4.07
C GLY A 119 6.50 -11.14 -3.42
N VAL A 120 6.06 -11.09 -2.16
CA VAL A 120 6.20 -9.92 -1.28
C VAL A 120 6.88 -10.38 0.00
N ASP A 121 8.00 -9.75 0.34
CA ASP A 121 8.78 -10.06 1.54
C ASP A 121 8.20 -9.37 2.78
N GLU A 122 8.54 -9.85 3.98
CA GLU A 122 8.08 -9.31 5.28
C GLU A 122 8.46 -7.82 5.48
N GLY A 123 9.52 -7.35 4.81
CA GLY A 123 9.94 -5.94 4.80
C GLY A 123 9.16 -5.06 3.82
N ALA A 124 7.97 -5.48 3.38
CA ALA A 124 7.14 -4.80 2.39
C ALA A 124 7.88 -4.52 1.07
N THR A 125 8.68 -5.49 0.63
CA THR A 125 9.41 -5.43 -0.65
C THR A 125 8.73 -6.34 -1.66
N VAL A 126 8.29 -5.79 -2.79
CA VAL A 126 7.69 -6.56 -3.90
C VAL A 126 8.78 -6.98 -4.85
N ARG A 127 8.84 -8.28 -5.18
CA ARG A 127 9.76 -8.83 -6.17
C ARG A 127 9.01 -9.15 -7.45
N LEU A 128 9.49 -8.60 -8.56
CA LEU A 128 8.89 -8.76 -9.88
C LEU A 128 9.93 -9.27 -10.86
N ARG A 129 9.47 -9.88 -11.95
CA ARG A 129 10.31 -10.25 -13.08
C ARG A 129 9.66 -9.80 -14.38
N PHE A 130 10.40 -9.09 -15.20
CA PHE A 130 10.01 -8.85 -16.58
C PHE A 130 10.29 -10.10 -17.41
N GLU A 131 9.45 -10.31 -18.42
CA GLU A 131 9.61 -11.40 -19.38
C GLU A 131 9.57 -10.80 -20.79
N GLY A 132 10.41 -11.28 -21.70
CA GLY A 132 10.34 -10.94 -23.14
C GLY A 132 11.28 -9.81 -23.56
N SER A 133 10.87 -8.98 -24.51
CA SER A 133 11.74 -7.97 -25.15
C SER A 133 12.20 -6.85 -24.20
N CYS A 134 11.62 -6.76 -23.00
CA CYS A 134 11.99 -5.79 -21.97
C CYS A 134 13.31 -6.15 -21.24
N ASP A 135 13.79 -7.39 -21.34
CA ASP A 135 15.00 -7.86 -20.65
C ASP A 135 16.33 -7.35 -21.27
N GLY A 136 16.28 -6.59 -22.38
CA GLY A 136 17.49 -6.29 -23.17
C GLY A 136 17.64 -4.89 -23.76
N CYS A 137 16.70 -3.96 -23.54
CA CYS A 137 16.78 -2.60 -24.12
C CYS A 137 16.70 -1.53 -23.03
N SER A 138 17.84 -0.89 -22.74
CA SER A 138 18.04 -0.06 -21.55
C SER A 138 17.20 1.22 -21.47
N SER A 139 16.69 1.76 -22.58
CA SER A 139 15.89 3.00 -22.55
C SER A 139 14.38 2.75 -22.37
N SER A 140 13.88 1.58 -22.79
CA SER A 140 12.45 1.23 -22.68
C SER A 140 12.12 0.59 -21.32
N ALA A 141 13.14 0.05 -20.64
CA ALA A 141 13.02 -0.58 -19.34
C ALA A 141 12.76 0.44 -18.21
N GLU A 142 13.33 1.65 -18.28
CA GLU A 142 13.14 2.69 -17.25
C GLU A 142 11.67 3.14 -17.20
N THR A 143 11.09 3.54 -18.32
CA THR A 143 9.67 3.97 -18.36
C THR A 143 8.70 2.85 -17.97
N ALA A 144 9.00 1.60 -18.32
CA ALA A 144 8.19 0.45 -17.90
C ALA A 144 8.30 0.18 -16.39
N THR A 145 9.51 0.33 -15.83
CA THR A 145 9.77 0.19 -14.39
C THR A 145 9.03 1.28 -13.62
N ASP A 146 9.17 2.55 -14.01
CA ASP A 146 8.48 3.68 -13.37
C ASP A 146 6.95 3.50 -13.40
N LEU A 147 6.39 3.05 -14.54
CA LEU A 147 4.96 2.80 -14.67
C LEU A 147 4.49 1.71 -13.69
N VAL A 148 5.24 0.61 -13.59
CA VAL A 148 4.92 -0.50 -12.69
C VAL A 148 5.05 -0.07 -11.23
N GLU A 149 6.14 0.63 -10.87
CA GLU A 149 6.38 1.12 -9.52
C GLU A 149 5.27 2.06 -9.05
N ARG A 150 4.86 2.99 -9.91
CA ARG A 150 3.73 3.89 -9.64
C ARG A 150 2.44 3.13 -9.44
N ALA A 151 2.09 2.22 -10.36
CA ALA A 151 0.87 1.43 -10.24
C ALA A 151 0.83 0.61 -8.95
N ILE A 152 1.96 0.05 -8.51
CA ILE A 152 2.06 -0.70 -7.25
C ILE A 152 1.96 0.23 -6.05
N THR A 153 2.66 1.36 -6.05
CA THR A 153 2.65 2.31 -4.92
C THR A 153 1.27 2.92 -4.73
N GLU A 154 0.55 3.19 -5.82
CA GLU A 154 -0.85 3.65 -5.79
C GLU A 154 -1.80 2.59 -5.23
N ALA A 155 -1.65 1.32 -5.63
CA ALA A 155 -2.53 0.24 -5.17
C ALA A 155 -2.16 -0.31 -3.78
N ALA A 156 -0.90 -0.20 -3.39
CA ALA A 156 -0.32 -0.77 -2.18
C ALA A 156 0.66 0.23 -1.55
N PRO A 157 0.15 1.32 -0.93
CA PRO A 157 0.98 2.37 -0.37
C PRO A 157 1.82 1.93 0.84
N GLU A 158 1.56 0.75 1.40
CA GLU A 158 2.41 0.14 2.43
C GLU A 158 3.70 -0.50 1.88
N ILE A 159 3.84 -0.65 0.56
CA ILE A 159 5.05 -1.18 -0.06
C ILE A 159 6.17 -0.14 0.03
N VAL A 160 7.29 -0.58 0.59
CA VAL A 160 8.49 0.25 0.81
C VAL A 160 9.40 0.22 -0.40
N GLN A 161 9.45 -0.92 -1.10
CA GLN A 161 10.38 -1.12 -2.20
C GLN A 161 9.84 -2.08 -3.25
N VAL A 162 10.13 -1.80 -4.52
CA VAL A 162 9.91 -2.72 -5.64
C VAL A 162 11.28 -3.12 -6.20
N VAL A 163 11.48 -4.40 -6.42
CA VAL A 163 12.73 -4.98 -6.95
C VAL A 163 12.41 -5.81 -8.18
N PHE A 164 13.15 -5.56 -9.27
CA PHE A 164 13.00 -6.29 -10.52
C PHE A 164 14.18 -7.26 -10.70
N GLU A 165 13.90 -8.56 -10.77
CA GLU A 165 14.92 -9.55 -11.09
C GLU A 165 15.28 -9.50 -12.58
N GLY A 166 16.59 -9.55 -12.89
CA GLY A 166 17.11 -9.67 -14.26
C GLY A 166 17.54 -8.34 -14.90
N LEU A 167 17.10 -7.20 -14.36
CA LEU A 167 17.70 -5.89 -14.64
C LEU A 167 18.91 -5.74 -13.72
N ALA A 168 20.11 -5.66 -14.27
CA ALA A 168 21.36 -5.60 -13.49
C ALA A 168 21.28 -4.49 -12.43
N ASP A 169 21.58 -4.86 -11.17
CA ASP A 169 21.55 -4.03 -9.97
C ASP A 169 21.88 -2.56 -10.23
N LYS A 170 20.84 -1.73 -10.32
CA LYS A 170 20.94 -0.29 -10.15
C LYS A 170 20.17 0.06 -8.89
N ALA A 171 20.90 0.69 -7.97
CA ALA A 171 20.36 1.24 -6.73
C ALA A 171 19.08 2.05 -7.00
N PRO A 172 18.12 2.04 -6.07
CA PRO A 172 16.79 2.63 -6.27
C PRO A 172 16.89 4.09 -6.71
N THR A 173 16.19 4.44 -7.78
CA THR A 173 16.13 5.81 -8.32
C THR A 173 15.25 6.71 -7.46
N HIS A 174 14.38 6.13 -6.63
CA HIS A 174 13.67 6.84 -5.57
C HIS A 174 14.34 6.58 -4.23
N ALA A 175 14.81 7.63 -3.55
CA ALA A 175 15.22 7.51 -2.17
C ALA A 175 14.02 6.93 -1.38
N PRO A 176 14.21 5.91 -0.51
CA PRO A 176 13.12 5.44 0.32
C PRO A 176 12.53 6.67 1.05
N PRO A 177 11.21 6.89 0.99
CA PRO A 177 10.61 8.03 1.69
C PRO A 177 11.02 7.95 3.16
N PRO A 178 11.44 9.06 3.79
CA PRO A 178 11.89 9.04 5.16
C PRO A 178 10.74 8.55 6.04
N ASP A 179 10.94 7.40 6.70
CA ASP A 179 10.08 6.80 7.73
C ASP A 179 8.57 7.03 7.50
N LYS A 180 8.01 6.51 6.40
CA LYS A 180 6.56 6.56 6.18
C LYS A 180 5.86 5.28 6.65
N LEU A 181 4.77 5.54 7.38
CA LEU A 181 3.80 4.64 7.99
C LEU A 181 4.27 3.92 9.27
N VAL A 182 4.26 4.69 10.35
CA VAL A 182 3.98 4.18 11.69
C VAL A 182 2.75 3.28 11.59
N GLN A 183 2.92 1.98 11.83
CA GLN A 183 1.80 1.06 12.05
C GLN A 183 1.07 1.49 13.33
N ILE A 184 0.02 2.31 13.18
CA ILE A 184 -0.87 2.67 14.28
C ILE A 184 -1.93 1.57 14.38
N GLY A 185 -1.59 0.44 15.03
CA GLY A 185 -2.58 -0.60 15.31
C GLY A 185 -2.05 -2.00 15.60
N ARG A 186 -1.84 -2.28 16.89
CA ARG A 186 -1.62 -3.58 17.59
C ARG A 186 -0.46 -4.50 17.14
N PRO A 187 0.30 -5.08 18.10
CA PRO A 187 1.15 -6.22 17.80
C PRO A 187 0.28 -7.40 17.35
N ARG A 188 0.61 -8.01 16.21
CA ARG A 188 0.10 -9.33 15.86
C ARG A 188 0.69 -10.32 16.86
N ASP A 189 -0.14 -10.81 17.78
CA ASP A 189 0.21 -11.96 18.60
C ASP A 189 0.42 -13.17 17.68
N ALA A 190 1.68 -13.61 17.63
CA ALA A 190 2.07 -14.87 17.02
C ALA A 190 1.64 -16.05 17.91
N GLY A 191 0.99 -17.05 17.30
CA GLY A 191 0.72 -18.37 17.88
C GLY A 191 -0.72 -18.55 18.38
N THR A 192 -1.43 -19.62 18.08
CA THR A 192 -0.95 -21.00 18.06
C THR A 192 -1.81 -21.88 17.15
N ASN A 193 -1.13 -22.64 16.30
CA ASN A 193 -1.65 -23.88 15.74
C ASN A 193 -1.59 -24.94 16.85
N GLY A 194 -2.72 -25.56 17.19
CA GLY A 194 -2.82 -26.48 18.31
C GLY A 194 -4.04 -27.39 18.25
N LYS A 195 -3.87 -28.54 17.61
CA LYS A 195 -4.65 -29.80 17.74
C LYS A 195 -5.62 -29.84 18.92
N ALA A 196 -6.90 -30.06 18.63
CA ALA A 196 -7.82 -30.73 19.55
C ALA A 196 -8.28 -32.04 18.92
N ALA A 197 -7.70 -33.13 19.44
CA ALA A 197 -8.11 -34.50 19.19
C ALA A 197 -9.57 -34.70 19.62
N ARG A 198 -10.39 -35.28 18.75
CA ARG A 198 -11.65 -35.91 19.16
C ARG A 198 -11.33 -37.35 19.54
N LYS A 199 -11.34 -37.64 20.83
CA LYS A 199 -11.25 -38.97 21.40
C LYS A 199 -12.49 -39.18 22.28
N ASP A 200 -13.28 -40.21 21.92
CA ASP A 200 -14.17 -41.03 22.76
C ASP A 200 -15.30 -40.29 23.52
N THR A 201 -16.45 -40.85 23.90
CA THR A 201 -17.19 -42.10 23.73
C THR A 201 -18.54 -41.83 24.42
N LEU A 202 -19.57 -42.54 23.96
CA LEU A 202 -20.90 -42.84 24.52
C LEU A 202 -21.21 -42.46 26.00
N PRO A 203 -22.51 -42.36 26.31
CA PRO A 203 -23.19 -43.54 26.88
C PRO A 203 -24.36 -44.07 26.04
#